data_AF-O29163-F1
#
_entry.id   AF-O29163-F1
#
_cell.length_a   1.000
_cell.length_b   1.000
_cell.length_c   1.000
_cell.angle_alpha   90.00
_cell.angle_beta   90.00
_cell.angle_gamma   90.00
#
_symmetry.space_group_name_H-M   'P 1'
#
loop_
_entity.id
_entity.type
_entity.pdbx_description
1 polymer ?
#
loop_
_entity_poly.entity_id
_entity_poly.type
_entity_poly.pdbx_seq_one_letter_code
_entity_poly.pdbx_strand_id
1 'polypeptide(L)' 'MDEKAKAMLMLGVLNDAFGDIRNMIYYLQDFIYSHPDWAEDFEKLGLNDVLNAARELEKLTLEKMDLLKRIAEGKE' A
#
# COMPACT_ATOMS: atom_id res chain seq x y z
N MET A 1 23.94 7.45 -13.59
CA MET A 1 22.68 7.90 -12.95
C MET A 1 23.01 8.24 -11.51
N ASP A 2 22.85 9.52 -11.15
CA ASP A 2 23.03 9.97 -9.76
C ASP A 2 21.92 9.42 -8.85
N GLU A 3 22.13 9.54 -7.54
CA GLU A 3 21.23 9.00 -6.53
C GLU A 3 19.86 9.67 -6.53
N LYS A 4 19.78 10.97 -6.83
CA LYS A 4 18.51 11.70 -6.95
C LYS A 4 17.68 11.15 -8.11
N ALA A 5 18.30 10.90 -9.25
CA ALA A 5 17.64 10.28 -10.40
C ALA A 5 17.12 8.87 -10.08
N LYS A 6 17.89 8.06 -9.34
CA LYS A 6 17.42 6.74 -8.87
C LYS A 6 16.21 6.88 -7.94
N ALA A 7 16.27 7.83 -6.99
CA ALA A 7 15.19 8.06 -6.04
C ALA A 7 13.89 8.50 -6.73
N MET A 8 13.98 9.39 -7.73
CA MET A 8 12.83 9.82 -8.52
C MET A 8 12.19 8.66 -9.31
N LEU A 9 12.99 7.77 -9.91
CA LEU A 9 12.46 6.60 -10.62
C LEU A 9 11.76 5.62 -9.66
N MET A 10 12.36 5.37 -8.49
CA MET A 10 11.74 4.52 -7.47
C MET A 10 10.46 5.14 -6.90
N LEU A 11 10.39 6.48 -6.77
CA LEU A 11 9.18 7.19 -6.40
C LEU A 11 8.05 6.98 -7.39
N GLY A 12 8.33 6.99 -8.69
CA GLY A 12 7.34 6.67 -9.72
C GLY A 12 6.73 5.28 -9.51
N VAL A 13 7.59 4.26 -9.34
CA VAL A 13 7.15 2.88 -9.10
C VAL A 13 6.31 2.76 -7.83
N LEU A 14 6.76 3.34 -6.72
CA LEU A 14 6.01 3.28 -5.47
C LEU A 14 4.70 4.08 -5.51
N ASN A 15 4.63 5.16 -6.28
CA ASN A 15 3.40 5.91 -6.46
C ASN A 15 2.33 5.09 -7.19
N ASP A 16 2.72 4.38 -8.24
CA ASP A 16 1.81 3.49 -8.97
C ASP A 16 1.37 2.31 -8.07
N ALA A 17 2.33 1.65 -7.40
CA ALA A 17 2.03 0.58 -6.46
C ALA A 17 1.11 1.04 -5.32
N PHE A 18 1.30 2.25 -4.80
CA PHE A 18 0.44 2.84 -3.77
C PHE A 18 -1.00 3.00 -4.27
N GLY A 19 -1.19 3.43 -5.53
CA GLY A 19 -2.51 3.49 -6.15
C GLY A 19 -3.19 2.13 -6.20
N ASP A 20 -2.48 1.10 -6.64
CA ASP A 20 -3.00 -0.27 -6.73
C ASP A 20 -3.35 -0.86 -5.35
N ILE A 21 -2.50 -0.63 -4.35
CA ILE A 21 -2.75 -1.06 -2.96
C ILE A 21 -4.02 -0.41 -2.43
N ARG A 22 -4.21 0.90 -2.66
CA ARG A 22 -5.41 1.61 -2.19
C ARG A 22 -6.68 1.09 -2.86
N ASN A 23 -6.63 0.80 -4.15
CA ASN A 23 -7.76 0.19 -4.86
C ASN A 23 -8.08 -1.19 -4.29
N MET A 24 -7.06 -2.02 -4.03
CA MET A 24 -7.24 -3.33 -3.42
C MET A 24 -7.87 -3.23 -2.02
N ILE A 25 -7.37 -2.35 -1.16
CA ILE A 25 -7.94 -2.11 0.17
C ILE A 25 -9.41 -1.69 0.05
N TYR A 26 -9.72 -0.76 -0.86
CA TYR A 26 -11.08 -0.30 -1.07
C TYR A 26 -12.02 -1.46 -1.46
N TYR A 27 -11.64 -2.29 -2.43
CA TYR A 27 -12.48 -3.42 -2.85
C TYR A 27 -12.68 -4.46 -1.74
N LEU A 28 -11.61 -4.77 -0.98
CA LEU A 28 -11.71 -5.71 0.13
C LEU A 28 -12.63 -5.17 1.24
N GLN A 29 -12.48 -3.90 1.60
CA GLN A 29 -13.34 -3.27 2.61
C GLN A 29 -14.79 -3.20 2.16
N ASP A 30 -15.05 -2.74 0.93
CA ASP A 30 -16.39 -2.63 0.38
C ASP A 30 -17.12 -3.97 0.37
N PHE A 31 -16.42 -5.04 -0.02
CA PHE A 31 -16.96 -6.40 0.00
C PHE A 31 -17.31 -6.88 1.42
N ILE A 32 -16.43 -6.64 2.40
CA ILE A 32 -16.65 -6.99 3.80
C ILE A 32 -17.84 -6.22 4.38
N TYR A 33 -17.92 -4.91 4.11
CA TYR A 33 -19.04 -4.09 4.58
C TYR A 33 -20.38 -4.49 3.95
N SER A 34 -20.36 -4.99 2.72
CA SER A 34 -21.57 -5.38 1.99
C SER A 34 -22.14 -6.74 2.42
N HIS A 35 -21.38 -7.58 3.14
CA HIS A 35 -21.82 -8.92 3.58
C HIS A 35 -21.48 -9.14 5.07
N PRO A 36 -22.10 -8.38 5.99
CA PRO A 36 -21.79 -8.47 7.42
C PRO A 36 -22.11 -9.84 8.03
N ASP A 37 -23.02 -10.60 7.42
CA ASP A 37 -23.39 -11.96 7.82
C ASP A 37 -22.27 -12.99 7.58
N TRP A 38 -21.23 -12.65 6.80
CA TRP A 38 -20.11 -13.55 6.47
C TRP A 38 -18.85 -13.28 7.31
N ALA A 39 -18.99 -12.55 8.42
CA ALA A 39 -17.85 -12.14 9.25
C ALA A 39 -16.97 -13.33 9.70
N GLU A 40 -17.58 -14.45 10.11
CA GLU A 40 -16.85 -15.67 10.50
C GLU A 40 -16.09 -16.28 9.30
N ASP A 41 -16.69 -16.28 8.10
CA ASP A 41 -16.04 -16.79 6.90
C ASP A 41 -14.90 -15.89 6.42
N PHE A 42 -14.98 -14.56 6.59
CA PHE A 42 -13.89 -13.65 6.25
C PHE A 42 -12.64 -13.87 7.09
N GLU A 43 -12.82 -14.21 8.37
CA GLU A 43 -11.72 -14.59 9.24
C GLU A 43 -11.21 -15.99 8.89
N LYS A 44 -12.11 -16.98 8.80
CA LYS A 44 -11.76 -18.38 8.54
C LYS A 44 -11.10 -18.61 7.16
N LEU A 45 -11.53 -17.88 6.14
CA LEU A 45 -11.02 -18.01 4.77
C LEU A 45 -9.90 -17.00 4.47
N GLY A 46 -9.48 -16.21 5.45
CA GLY A 46 -8.30 -15.34 5.37
C GLY A 46 -8.50 -14.03 4.58
N LEU A 47 -9.74 -13.60 4.30
CA LEU A 47 -9.97 -12.32 3.64
C LEU A 47 -9.51 -11.15 4.53
N ASN A 48 -9.72 -11.27 5.85
CA ASN A 48 -9.22 -10.30 6.83
C ASN A 48 -7.69 -10.25 6.84
N ASP A 49 -7.02 -11.38 6.67
CA ASP A 49 -5.55 -11.43 6.62
C ASP A 49 -5.03 -10.72 5.37
N VAL A 50 -5.66 -10.93 4.21
CA VAL A 50 -5.31 -10.21 2.97
C VAL A 50 -5.52 -8.71 3.13
N LEU A 51 -6.64 -8.27 3.72
CA LEU A 51 -6.90 -6.86 3.97
C LEU A 51 -5.86 -6.25 4.93
N ASN A 52 -5.47 -6.96 5.99
CA ASN A 52 -4.46 -6.50 6.92
C ASN A 52 -3.07 -6.43 6.26
N ALA A 53 -2.69 -7.44 5.48
CA ALA A 53 -1.44 -7.43 4.72
C ALA A 53 -1.38 -6.27 3.72
N ALA A 54 -2.50 -5.96 3.06
CA ALA A 54 -2.61 -4.81 2.16
C ALA A 54 -2.38 -3.48 2.90
N ARG A 55 -2.95 -3.31 4.09
CA ARG A 55 -2.77 -2.10 4.93
C ARG A 55 -1.33 -1.95 5.43
N GLU A 56 -0.70 -3.05 5.84
CA GLU A 56 0.71 -3.02 6.23
C GLU A 56 1.62 -2.66 5.04
N LEU A 57 1.29 -3.18 3.84
CA LEU A 57 2.01 -2.82 2.63
C LEU A 57 1.79 -1.34 2.23
N GLU A 58 0.57 -0.80 2.42
CA GLU A 58 0.28 0.62 2.21
C GLU A 58 1.18 1.50 3.09
N LYS A 59 1.25 1.19 4.39
CA LYS A 59 2.07 1.90 5.35
C LYS A 59 3.55 1.82 4.99
N LEU A 60 4.06 0.62 4.69
CA LEU A 60 5.44 0.43 4.28
C LEU A 60 5.76 1.23 3.02
N THR A 61 4.85 1.24 2.05
CA THR A 61 5.02 1.98 0.80
C THR A 61 5.14 3.49 1.06
N LEU A 62 4.26 4.06 1.89
CA LEU A 62 4.35 5.46 2.29
C LEU A 62 5.68 5.79 2.98
N GLU A 63 6.11 4.96 3.94
CA GLU A 63 7.38 5.15 4.63
C GLU A 63 8.58 5.17 3.66
N LYS A 64 8.60 4.28 2.66
CA LYS A 64 9.66 4.25 1.66
C LYS A 64 9.56 5.40 0.67
N MET A 65 8.36 5.83 0.29
CA MET A 65 8.17 7.03 -0.51
C MET A 65 8.73 8.27 0.20
N ASP A 66 8.46 8.44 1.49
CA ASP A 66 8.97 9.60 2.24
C ASP A 66 10.50 9.58 2.40
N LEU A 67 11.10 8.40 2.54
CA LEU A 67 12.56 8.25 2.45
C LEU A 67 13.10 8.70 1.09
N LEU A 68 12.49 8.25 -0.01
CA LEU A 68 12.97 8.60 -1.35
C LEU A 68 12.75 10.09 -1.68
N LYS A 69 11.68 10.71 -1.18
CA LYS A 69 11.46 12.17 -1.32
C LYS A 69 12.58 12.97 -0.66
N ARG A 70 12.99 12.59 0.55
CA ARG A 70 14.10 13.22 1.27
C ARG A 70 15.41 13.17 0.47
N ILE A 71 15.72 12.00 -0.09
CA ILE A 71 16.89 11.80 -0.96
C ILE A 71 16.80 12.66 -2.23
N ALA A 72 15.64 12.67 -2.90
CA ALA A 72 15.42 13.46 -4.12
C ALA A 72 15.57 14.97 -3.86
N GLU A 73 15.12 15.45 -2.70
CA GLU A 73 15.23 16.85 -2.27
C GLU A 73 16.64 17.22 -1.76
N GLY A 74 17.48 16.23 -1.44
CA GLY A 74 18.80 16.45 -0.82
C GLY A 74 18.72 16.85 0.65
N LYS A 75 17.71 16.35 1.36
CA LYS A 75 17.53 16.51 2.81
C LYS A 75 17.82 15.17 3.49
N GLU A 76 19.09 14.92 3.81
CA GLU A 76 19.47 13.79 4.68
C GLU A 76 19.46 14.20 6.16
#